data_AF-A0A0L8G1A4-F1
#
_entry.id   AF-A0A0L8G1A4-F1
#
_cell.length_a   1.000
_cell.length_b   1.000
_cell.length_c   1.000
_cell.angle_alpha   90.00
_cell.angle_beta   90.00
_cell.angle_gamma   90.00
#
_symmetry.space_group_name_H-M   'P 1'
#
loop_
_entity.id
_entity.type
_entity.pdbx_description
1 polymer ?
#
loop_
_entity_poly.entity_id
_entity_poly.type
_entity_poly.pdbx_seq_one_letter_code
_entity_poly.pdbx_strand_id
1 'polypeptide(L)' 'MEDWAIPILLGVGVVVMTAILAKHLFSGSKKPKVTLENKDVKYALRLVDKEEISHDTRRFRFALTSPEHILGLPV' A
#
# COMPACT_ATOMS: atom_id res chain seq x y z
N MET A 1 -46.80 14.63 -15.06
CA MET A 1 -45.43 14.65 -15.64
C MET A 1 -44.49 13.83 -14.74
N GLU A 2 -45.03 12.86 -13.99
CA GLU A 2 -44.33 12.11 -12.94
C GLU A 2 -43.82 10.73 -13.37
N ASP A 3 -44.25 10.19 -14.52
CA ASP A 3 -44.01 8.77 -14.87
C ASP A 3 -42.54 8.43 -15.15
N TRP A 4 -41.75 9.42 -15.56
CA TRP A 4 -40.31 9.26 -15.85
C TRP A 4 -39.44 9.42 -14.60
N ALA A 5 -39.95 10.06 -13.55
CA ALA A 5 -39.17 10.33 -12.35
C ALA A 5 -38.88 9.04 -11.56
N ILE A 6 -39.86 8.13 -11.49
CA ILE A 6 -39.77 6.87 -10.75
C ILE A 6 -38.67 5.93 -11.31
N PRO A 7 -38.61 5.61 -12.61
CA PRO A 7 -37.56 4.74 -13.15
C PRO A 7 -36.18 5.39 -13.07
N ILE A 8 -36.08 6.71 -13.22
CA ILE A 8 -34.81 7.44 -13.07
C ILE A 8 -34.31 7.36 -11.62
N LEU A 9 -35.19 7.59 -10.64
CA LEU A 9 -34.83 7.55 -9.22
C LEU A 9 -34.37 6.15 -8.80
N LEU A 10 -35.05 5.11 -9.28
CA LEU A 10 -34.68 3.71 -9.03
C LEU A 10 -33.33 3.36 -9.66
N GLY A 11 -33.11 3.77 -10.93
CA GLY A 11 -31.84 3.55 -11.61
C GLY A 11 -30.66 4.23 -10.88
N VAL A 12 -30.84 5.49 -10.47
CA VAL A 12 -29.82 6.23 -9.71
C VAL A 12 -29.58 5.56 -8.35
N GLY A 13 -30.64 5.14 -7.65
CA GLY A 13 -30.53 4.45 -6.36
C GLY A 13 -29.70 3.16 -6.45
N VAL A 14 -29.92 2.34 -7.47
CA VAL A 14 -29.16 1.10 -7.69
C VAL A 14 -27.69 1.39 -7.98
N VAL A 15 -27.38 2.38 -8.81
CA VAL A 15 -25.99 2.76 -9.15
C VAL A 15 -25.24 3.29 -7.93
N VAL A 16 -25.89 4.13 -7.11
CA VAL A 16 -25.27 4.65 -5.88
C VAL A 16 -25.03 3.53 -4.87
N MET A 17 -26.01 2.64 -4.66
CA MET A 17 -25.88 1.51 -3.74
C MET A 17 -24.78 0.53 -4.17
N THR A 18 -24.70 0.22 -5.47
CA THR A 18 -23.63 -0.65 -5.99
C THR A 18 -22.26 0.00 -5.91
N ALA A 19 -22.13 1.30 -6.16
CA ALA A 19 -20.86 2.02 -6.00
C ALA A 19 -20.37 2.05 -4.55
N ILE A 20 -21.28 2.25 -3.58
CA ILE A 20 -20.96 2.22 -2.15
C ILE A 20 -20.50 0.81 -1.73
N LEU A 21 -21.24 -0.23 -2.13
CA LEU A 21 -20.84 -1.61 -1.84
C LEU A 21 -19.49 -1.95 -2.46
N ALA A 22 -19.26 -1.60 -3.72
CA ALA A 22 -18.00 -1.85 -4.41
C ALA A 22 -16.84 -1.14 -3.68
N LYS A 23 -16.99 0.15 -3.36
CA LYS A 23 -15.97 0.89 -2.61
C LYS A 23 -15.69 0.20 -1.26
N HIS A 24 -16.72 -0.25 -0.54
CA HIS A 24 -16.51 -0.90 0.74
C HIS A 24 -15.81 -2.26 0.61
N LEU A 25 -16.17 -3.06 -0.40
CA LEU A 25 -15.56 -4.37 -0.67
C LEU A 25 -14.12 -4.27 -1.16
N PHE A 26 -13.85 -3.29 -2.04
CA PHE A 26 -12.53 -3.07 -2.64
C PHE A 26 -11.66 -2.10 -1.81
N SER A 27 -12.17 -1.58 -0.69
CA SER A 27 -11.39 -0.87 0.32
C SER A 27 -10.58 -1.85 1.19
N GLY A 28 -9.88 -2.80 0.55
CA GLY A 28 -8.89 -3.60 1.21
C GLY A 28 -7.69 -2.74 1.60
N SER A 29 -7.20 -2.88 2.83
CA SER A 29 -5.93 -2.31 3.23
C SER A 29 -4.84 -2.90 2.32
N LYS A 30 -4.21 -2.05 1.51
CA LYS A 30 -3.08 -2.48 0.69
C LYS A 30 -1.98 -2.90 1.65
N LYS A 31 -1.65 -4.19 1.68
CA LYS A 31 -0.51 -4.68 2.45
C LYS A 31 0.75 -3.98 1.93
N PRO A 32 1.63 -3.49 2.80
CA PRO A 32 2.89 -2.89 2.37
C PRO A 32 3.69 -3.95 1.60
N LYS A 33 4.38 -3.52 0.55
CA LYS A 33 5.22 -4.42 -0.24
C LYS A 33 6.45 -4.80 0.58
N VAL A 34 6.88 -6.05 0.51
CA VAL A 34 7.99 -6.57 1.34
C VAL A 34 9.24 -6.69 0.49
N THR A 35 10.38 -6.26 1.01
CA THR A 35 11.65 -6.31 0.28
C THR A 35 12.28 -7.71 0.33
N LEU A 36 12.23 -8.39 1.48
CA LEU A 36 12.80 -9.72 1.67
C LEU A 36 11.73 -10.81 1.46
N GLU A 37 11.29 -11.01 0.23
CA GLU A 37 10.23 -11.99 -0.09
C GLU A 37 10.74 -13.44 -0.02
N ASN A 38 11.93 -13.69 -0.56
CA ASN A 38 12.59 -14.99 -0.59
C ASN A 38 13.92 -14.94 0.19
N LYS A 39 14.12 -15.91 1.10
CA LYS A 39 15.31 -16.03 1.95
C LYS A 39 16.57 -16.48 1.19
N ASP A 40 16.41 -17.17 0.07
CA ASP A 40 17.53 -17.72 -0.73
C ASP A 40 18.11 -16.69 -1.72
N VAL A 41 17.44 -15.53 -1.87
CA VAL A 41 17.82 -14.49 -2.83
C VAL A 41 18.56 -13.36 -2.11
N LYS A 42 19.65 -12.89 -2.72
CA LYS A 42 20.38 -11.71 -2.26
C LYS A 42 19.82 -10.45 -2.91
N TYR A 43 19.37 -9.49 -2.10
CA TYR A 43 18.87 -8.20 -2.55
C TYR A 43 19.95 -7.14 -2.41
N ALA A 44 20.36 -6.53 -3.52
CA ALA A 44 21.30 -5.42 -3.51
C ALA A 44 20.55 -4.13 -3.15
N LEU A 45 20.79 -3.61 -1.93
CA LEU A 45 20.21 -2.35 -1.48
C LEU A 45 21.22 -1.21 -1.59
N ARG A 46 20.75 -0.03 -1.97
CA ARG A 46 21.61 1.15 -2.13
C ARG A 46 21.93 1.74 -0.77
N LEU A 47 23.21 1.97 -0.49
CA LEU A 47 23.61 2.73 0.69
C LEU A 47 23.16 4.19 0.53
N VAL A 48 22.38 4.70 1.48
CA VAL A 48 21.85 6.07 1.50
C VAL A 48 22.69 6.95 2.40
N ASP A 49 23.06 6.43 3.56
CA ASP A 49 23.67 7.21 4.61
C ASP A 49 24.64 6.36 5.43
N LYS A 50 25.68 7.02 5.93
CA LYS A 50 26.70 6.44 6.79
C LYS A 50 27.02 7.46 7.88
N GLU A 51 26.63 7.11 9.09
CA GLU A 51 26.81 7.95 10.26
C GLU A 51 27.85 7.33 11.19
N GLU A 52 28.76 8.16 11.70
CA GLU A 52 29.75 7.76 12.70
C GLU A 52 29.19 7.99 14.10
N ILE A 53 28.89 6.90 14.82
CA ILE A 53 28.32 6.96 16.18
C ILE A 53 29.45 7.08 17.22
N SER A 54 30.53 6.35 16.99
CA SER A 54 31.74 6.35 17.83
C SER A 54 32.95 6.01 16.95
N HIS A 55 34.13 5.93 17.56
CA HIS A 55 35.39 5.64 16.89
C HIS A 55 35.35 4.35 16.03
N ASP A 56 34.71 3.29 16.55
CA ASP A 56 34.63 1.97 15.90
C ASP A 56 33.23 1.59 15.41
N THR A 57 32.22 2.42 15.71
CA THR A 57 30.82 2.08 15.49
C THR A 57 30.18 3.03 14.49
N ARG A 58 29.58 2.47 13.44
CA ARG A 58 28.96 3.22 12.34
C ARG A 58 27.57 2.68 12.02
N ARG A 59 26.63 3.58 11.75
CA ARG A 59 25.26 3.24 11.32
C ARG A 59 25.14 3.44 9.81
N PHE A 60 24.77 2.38 9.11
CA PHE A 60 24.54 2.40 7.67
C PHE A 60 23.05 2.31 7.39
N ARG A 61 22.52 3.25 6.60
CA ARG A 61 21.12 3.25 6.17
C ARG A 61 21.05 2.86 4.72
N PHE A 62 20.25 1.86 4.39
CA PHE A 62 20.05 1.40 3.02
C PHE A 62 18.64 1.75 2.54
N ALA A 63 18.52 2.17 1.29
CA ALA A 63 17.24 2.42 0.65
C ALA A 63 16.59 1.08 0.26
N LEU A 64 15.30 0.96 0.54
CA LEU A 64 14.47 -0.08 -0.04
C LEU A 64 14.12 0.26 -1.50
N THR A 65 13.55 -0.71 -2.21
CA THR A 65 13.18 -0.58 -3.63
C THR A 65 12.20 0.58 -3.87
N SER A 66 11.31 0.88 -2.92
CA SER A 66 10.51 2.10 -2.90
C SER A 66 10.18 2.55 -1.47
N PRO A 67 9.73 3.81 -1.25
CA PRO A 67 9.36 4.31 0.07
C PRO A 67 8.18 3.57 0.72
N GLU A 68 7.33 2.94 -0.07
CA GLU A 68 6.18 2.15 0.39
C GLU A 68 6.57 0.72 0.81
N HIS A 69 7.79 0.28 0.51
CA HIS A 69 8.25 -1.04 0.90
C HIS A 69 8.63 -1.07 2.38
N ILE A 70 8.43 -2.23 3.00
CA ILE A 70 8.97 -2.58 4.31
C ILE A 70 10.03 -3.68 4.14
N LEU A 71 10.92 -3.83 5.11
CA LEU A 71 11.95 -4.87 5.06
C LEU A 71 11.35 -6.28 5.27
N GLY A 72 10.28 -6.39 6.05
CA GLY A 72 9.59 -7.66 6.31
C GLY A 72 10.15 -8.47 7.48
N LEU A 73 10.87 -7.83 8.40
CA LEU A 73 11.29 -8.48 9.64
C LEU A 73 10.08 -8.67 10.57
N PRO A 74 9.94 -9.81 11.27
CA PRO A 74 8.98 -9.94 12.36
C PRO A 74 9.36 -8.94 13.46
N VAL A 75 8.40 -8.10 13.84
CA VAL A 75 8.49 -7.16 14.97
C VAL A 75 8.11 -7.86 16.27
#